data_AF-A0A9Q4PZY0-F1
#
_entry.id   AF-A0A9Q4PZY0-F1
#
_cell.length_a   1.000
_cell.length_b   1.000
_cell.length_c   1.000
_cell.angle_alpha   90.00
_cell.angle_beta   90.00
_cell.angle_gamma   90.00
#
_symmetry.space_group_name_H-M   'P 1'
#
loop_
_entity.id
_entity.type
_entity.pdbx_description
1 polymer ?
#
loop_
_entity_poly.entity_id
_entity_poly.type
_entity_poly.pdbx_seq_one_letter_code
_entity_poly.pdbx_strand_id
1 'polypeptide(L)'
;MAALTPEVLGMLAFTLLAFYGVAGWALVRTLRQESRKVEILRHQDRMETYSPAALAELRDWIETNPDDPLVDRARRQHNECVTVLRQTDNHFYDWSDAEIDRLERV
;
A
#
# COMPACT_ATOMS: atom_id res chain seq x y z
N MET A 1 -12.45 54.37 -24.10
CA MET A 1 -11.86 53.15 -23.51
C MET A 1 -12.14 53.23 -22.02
N ALA A 2 -13.12 52.48 -21.50
CA ALA A 2 -13.49 52.58 -20.09
C ALA A 2 -12.41 51.89 -19.24
N ALA A 3 -11.64 52.67 -18.48
CA ALA A 3 -10.68 52.13 -17.54
C ALA A 3 -11.43 51.55 -16.34
N LEU A 4 -11.20 50.27 -16.03
CA LEU A 4 -11.73 49.63 -14.82
C LEU A 4 -11.16 50.34 -13.61
N THR A 5 -12.01 50.77 -12.67
CA THR A 5 -11.53 51.41 -11.45
C THR A 5 -10.82 50.39 -10.56
N PRO A 6 -9.88 50.81 -9.70
CA PRO A 6 -9.12 49.92 -8.83
C PRO A 6 -10.01 49.05 -7.94
N GLU A 7 -11.17 49.57 -7.53
CA GLU A 7 -12.14 48.87 -6.70
C GLU A 7 -12.77 47.69 -7.46
N VAL A 8 -13.10 47.88 -8.75
CA VAL A 8 -13.66 46.83 -9.60
C VAL A 8 -12.62 45.74 -9.85
N LEU A 9 -11.36 46.12 -10.09
CA LEU A 9 -10.25 45.18 -10.20
C LEU A 9 -10.03 44.39 -8.90
N GLY A 10 -10.13 45.05 -7.75
CA GLY A 10 -10.03 44.40 -6.44
C GLY A 10 -11.13 43.37 -6.21
N MET A 11 -12.38 43.72 -6.55
CA MET A 11 -13.52 42.80 -6.40
C MET A 11 -13.44 41.62 -7.38
N LEU A 12 -12.97 41.83 -8.61
CA LEU A 12 -12.72 40.77 -9.57
C LEU A 12 -11.61 39.83 -9.10
N ALA A 13 -10.48 40.37 -8.64
CA ALA A 13 -9.39 39.55 -8.10
C ALA A 13 -9.84 38.76 -6.88
N PHE A 14 -10.60 39.39 -5.98
CA PHE A 14 -11.15 38.73 -4.80
C PHE A 14 -12.09 37.57 -5.17
N THR A 15 -13.02 37.78 -6.10
CA THR A 15 -13.95 36.71 -6.54
C THR A 15 -13.23 35.57 -7.24
N LEU A 16 -12.25 35.86 -8.08
CA LEU A 16 -11.39 34.85 -8.71
C LEU A 16 -10.63 34.02 -7.67
N LEU A 17 -9.99 34.67 -6.70
CA LEU A 17 -9.22 33.99 -5.67
C LEU A 17 -10.10 33.23 -4.68
N ALA A 18 -11.23 33.82 -4.26
CA ALA A 18 -12.16 33.17 -3.34
C ALA A 18 -12.77 31.91 -3.95
N PHE A 19 -13.11 31.94 -5.24
CA PHE A 19 -13.75 30.80 -5.88
C PHE A 19 -12.74 29.76 -6.37
N TYR A 20 -11.80 30.17 -7.22
CA TYR A 20 -10.85 29.25 -7.84
C TYR A 20 -9.67 28.93 -6.94
N GLY A 21 -9.24 29.89 -6.12
CA GLY A 21 -8.16 29.66 -5.16
C GLY A 21 -8.55 28.67 -4.06
N VAL A 22 -9.75 28.82 -3.48
CA VAL A 22 -10.24 27.88 -2.46
C VAL A 22 -10.51 26.50 -3.06
N ALA A 23 -11.15 26.43 -4.23
CA ALA A 23 -11.40 25.15 -4.90
C ALA A 23 -10.09 24.44 -5.29
N GLY A 24 -9.12 25.17 -5.87
CA GLY A 24 -7.81 24.64 -6.22
C GLY A 24 -7.01 24.21 -4.99
N TRP A 25 -7.03 25.00 -3.91
CA TRP A 25 -6.40 24.63 -2.65
C TRP A 25 -7.02 23.37 -2.04
N ALA A 26 -8.36 23.28 -2.01
CA ALA A 26 -9.06 22.11 -1.50
C ALA A 26 -8.72 20.86 -2.33
N LEU A 27 -8.68 20.97 -3.67
CA LEU A 27 -8.29 19.89 -4.55
C LEU A 27 -6.85 19.43 -4.28
N VAL A 28 -5.89 20.36 -4.24
CA VAL A 28 -4.48 20.06 -3.97
C VAL A 28 -4.31 19.46 -2.56
N ARG A 29 -5.05 19.97 -1.57
CA ARG A 29 -5.08 19.45 -0.20
C ARG A 29 -5.56 18.00 -0.17
N THR A 30 -6.66 17.70 -0.86
CA THR A 30 -7.24 16.36 -0.97
C THR A 30 -6.28 15.41 -1.69
N LEU A 31 -5.77 15.81 -2.86
CA LEU A 31 -4.81 15.00 -3.62
C LEU A 31 -3.51 14.75 -2.85
N ARG A 32 -3.02 15.70 -2.05
CA ARG A 32 -1.86 15.50 -1.16
C ARG A 32 -2.18 14.58 0.02
N GLN A 33 -3.39 14.64 0.59
CA GLN A 33 -3.80 13.69 1.62
C GLN A 33 -3.94 12.27 1.07
N GLU A 34 -4.49 12.13 -0.14
CA GLU A 34 -4.55 10.85 -0.83
C GLU A 34 -3.17 10.37 -1.23
N SER A 35 -2.28 11.24 -1.70
CA SER A 35 -0.89 10.87 -2.03
C SER A 35 -0.13 10.39 -0.80
N ARG A 36 -0.32 11.02 0.37
CA ARG A 36 0.26 10.54 1.63
C ARG A 36 -0.32 9.19 2.06
N LYS A 37 -1.61 8.94 1.79
CA LYS A 37 -2.23 7.61 1.98
C LYS A 37 -1.71 6.59 0.98
N VAL A 38 -1.52 6.97 -0.29
CA VAL A 38 -0.96 6.11 -1.34
C VAL A 38 0.50 5.77 -1.05
N GLU A 39 1.26 6.67 -0.44
CA GLU A 39 2.63 6.39 0.00
C GLU A 39 2.68 5.40 1.18
N ILE A 40 1.70 5.46 2.08
CA ILE A 40 1.49 4.44 3.12
C ILE A 40 1.03 3.11 2.50
N LEU A 41 0.16 3.13 1.48
CA LEU A 41 -0.30 1.93 0.76
C LEU A 41 0.80 1.31 -0.13
N ARG A 42 1.71 2.11 -0.70
CA ARG A 42 2.88 1.62 -1.47
C ARG A 42 3.88 0.87 -0.61
N HIS A 43 3.90 1.12 0.70
CA HIS A 43 4.66 0.31 1.65
C HIS A 43 3.93 -0.98 2.07
N GLN A 44 2.65 -1.16 1.68
CA GLN A 44 1.93 -2.42 1.90
C GLN A 44 2.10 -3.44 0.77
N ASP A 45 2.78 -3.08 -0.33
CA ASP A 45 2.82 -3.92 -1.55
C ASP A 45 3.73 -5.15 -1.43
N ARG A 46 4.29 -5.41 -0.24
CA ARG A 46 5.04 -6.64 0.10
C ARG A 46 4.89 -7.04 1.56
N MET A 47 3.79 -6.65 2.21
CA MET A 47 3.56 -7.06 3.59
C MET A 47 3.28 -8.56 3.63
N GLU A 48 4.21 -9.27 4.26
CA GLU A 48 4.04 -10.65 4.67
C GLU A 48 2.75 -10.79 5.46
N THR A 49 1.78 -11.45 4.86
CA THR A 49 0.46 -11.61 5.48
C THR A 49 0.49 -12.70 6.55
N TYR A 50 1.50 -13.57 6.54
CA TYR A 50 1.61 -14.72 7.42
C TYR A 50 2.66 -14.51 8.50
N SER A 51 2.28 -14.81 9.75
CA SER A 51 3.22 -14.99 10.84
C SER A 51 4.00 -16.31 10.66
N PRO A 52 5.15 -16.50 11.35
CA PRO A 52 5.92 -17.73 11.30
C PRO A 52 5.08 -18.99 11.60
N ALA A 53 4.21 -18.90 12.60
CA ALA A 53 3.32 -20.00 12.98
C ALA A 53 2.30 -20.32 11.87
N ALA A 54 1.70 -19.29 11.26
CA ALA A 54 0.70 -19.48 10.21
C ALA A 54 1.31 -20.05 8.92
N LEU A 55 2.54 -19.67 8.57
CA LEU A 55 3.23 -20.22 7.41
C LEU A 55 3.64 -21.69 7.64
N ALA A 56 4.06 -22.03 8.86
CA ALA A 56 4.37 -23.42 9.24
C ALA A 56 3.12 -24.31 9.20
N GLU A 57 1.98 -23.81 9.69
CA GLU A 57 0.69 -24.51 9.63
C GLU A 57 0.22 -24.70 8.17
N LEU A 58 0.39 -23.70 7.32
CA LEU A 58 0.09 -23.82 5.89
C LEU A 58 0.93 -24.91 5.21
N ARG A 59 2.22 -24.99 5.55
CA ARG A 59 3.11 -26.06 5.05
C ARG A 59 2.63 -27.44 5.51
N ASP A 60 2.37 -27.60 6.80
CA ASP A 60 1.90 -28.87 7.37
C ASP A 60 0.58 -29.33 6.74
N TRP A 61 -0.32 -28.38 6.49
CA TRP A 61 -1.57 -28.63 5.79
C TRP A 61 -1.35 -29.11 4.34
N ILE A 62 -0.42 -28.48 3.60
CA ILE A 62 -0.05 -28.87 2.22
C ILE A 62 0.53 -30.29 2.18
N GLU A 63 1.41 -30.62 3.13
CA GLU A 63 2.05 -31.95 3.22
C GLU A 63 1.03 -33.03 3.60
N THR A 64 0.07 -32.70 4.46
CA THR A 64 -0.95 -33.64 4.93
C THR A 64 -2.09 -33.85 3.92
N ASN A 65 -2.33 -32.89 3.03
CA ASN A 65 -3.45 -32.92 2.08
C ASN A 65 -3.00 -32.79 0.61
N PRO A 66 -2.18 -33.73 0.10
CA PRO A 66 -1.58 -33.63 -1.24
C PRO A 66 -2.59 -33.75 -2.38
N ASP A 67 -3.75 -34.34 -2.14
CA ASP A 67 -4.81 -34.55 -3.14
C ASP A 67 -5.99 -33.57 -3.00
N ASP A 68 -5.88 -32.58 -2.11
CA ASP A 68 -6.93 -31.57 -1.92
C ASP A 68 -7.00 -30.63 -3.15
N PRO A 69 -8.19 -30.32 -3.67
CA PRO A 69 -8.36 -29.41 -4.80
C PRO A 69 -7.71 -28.02 -4.64
N LEU A 70 -7.47 -27.58 -3.40
CA LEU A 70 -6.88 -26.29 -3.07
C LEU A 70 -5.36 -26.36 -2.85
N VAL A 71 -4.75 -27.55 -2.85
CA VAL A 71 -3.32 -27.74 -2.53
C VAL A 71 -2.41 -26.93 -3.45
N ASP A 72 -2.73 -26.86 -4.74
CA ASP A 72 -1.93 -26.11 -5.71
C ASP A 72 -1.99 -24.60 -5.47
N ARG A 73 -3.14 -24.11 -4.99
CA ARG A 73 -3.27 -22.70 -4.59
C ARG A 73 -2.46 -22.43 -3.33
N ALA A 74 -2.55 -23.32 -2.34
CA ALA A 74 -1.81 -23.21 -1.09
C ALA A 74 -0.29 -23.23 -1.32
N ARG A 75 0.22 -24.13 -2.18
CA ARG A 75 1.64 -24.17 -2.58
C ARG A 75 2.11 -22.88 -3.21
N ARG A 76 1.34 -22.34 -4.17
CA ARG A 76 1.67 -21.05 -4.81
C ARG A 76 1.75 -19.94 -3.78
N GLN A 77 0.77 -19.84 -2.89
CA GLN A 77 0.71 -18.81 -1.86
C GLN A 77 1.84 -18.93 -0.83
N HIS A 78 2.16 -20.15 -0.41
CA HIS A 78 3.30 -20.43 0.46
C HIS A 78 4.61 -19.96 -0.21
N ASN A 79 4.85 -20.37 -1.45
CA ASN A 79 6.09 -20.05 -2.17
C ASN A 79 6.22 -18.55 -2.47
N GLU A 80 5.12 -17.86 -2.75
CA GLU A 80 5.09 -16.41 -2.91
C GLU A 80 5.47 -15.71 -1.60
N CYS A 81 4.90 -16.13 -0.47
CA CYS A 81 5.23 -15.58 0.85
C CYS A 81 6.72 -15.76 1.19
N VAL A 82 7.28 -16.96 1.00
CA VAL A 82 8.73 -17.22 1.19
C VAL A 82 9.59 -16.33 0.28
N THR A 83 9.12 -16.04 -0.94
CA THR A 83 9.84 -15.18 -1.89
C THR A 83 9.84 -13.73 -1.45
N VAL A 84 8.71 -13.24 -0.92
CA VAL A 84 8.59 -11.88 -0.39
C VAL A 84 9.44 -11.71 0.87
N LEU A 85 9.42 -12.70 1.77
CA LEU A 85 10.26 -12.79 2.97
C LEU A 85 11.74 -12.63 2.66
N ARG A 86 12.23 -13.32 1.63
CA ARG A 86 13.65 -13.26 1.25
C ARG A 86 14.09 -11.98 0.54
N GLN A 87 13.15 -11.15 0.08
CA GLN A 87 13.46 -9.98 -0.73
C GLN A 87 13.19 -8.65 -0.02
N THR A 88 12.69 -8.68 1.21
CA THR A 88 12.28 -7.50 1.97
C THR A 88 13.02 -7.49 3.28
N ASP A 89 13.74 -6.43 3.60
CA ASP A 89 14.47 -6.30 4.89
C ASP A 89 13.55 -5.80 6.03
N ASN A 90 12.28 -5.54 5.74
CA ASN A 90 11.31 -4.98 6.68
C ASN A 90 10.10 -5.92 6.82
N HIS A 91 10.11 -6.69 7.90
CA HIS A 91 9.10 -7.68 8.21
C HIS A 91 8.02 -7.11 9.14
N PHE A 92 6.75 -7.40 8.85
CA PHE A 92 5.64 -6.94 9.70
C PHE A 92 5.55 -7.74 11.01
N TYR A 93 5.91 -9.03 10.96
CA TYR A 93 6.04 -9.90 12.12
C TYR A 93 7.52 -10.01 12.52
N ASP A 94 7.78 -10.41 13.77
CA ASP A 94 9.13 -10.61 14.32
C ASP A 94 9.83 -11.84 13.70
N TRP A 95 10.10 -11.80 12.40
CA TRP A 95 10.90 -12.79 11.70
C TRP A 95 12.38 -12.57 11.99
N SER A 96 13.06 -13.63 12.43
CA SER A 96 14.52 -13.65 12.43
C SER A 96 15.05 -14.14 11.08
N ASP A 97 16.21 -13.62 10.67
CA ASP A 97 16.91 -14.08 9.45
C ASP A 97 17.08 -15.61 9.43
N ALA A 98 17.39 -16.18 10.60
CA ALA A 98 17.54 -17.62 10.77
C ALA A 98 16.23 -18.41 10.55
N GLU A 99 15.06 -17.81 10.81
CA GLU A 99 13.76 -18.42 10.50
C GLU A 99 13.47 -18.36 9.00
N ILE A 100 13.76 -17.23 8.36
CA ILE A 100 13.57 -17.03 6.92
C ILE A 100 14.47 -17.97 6.10
N ASP A 101 15.72 -18.16 6.54
CA ASP A 101 16.68 -19.05 5.89
C ASP A 101 16.24 -20.53 5.94
N ARG A 102 15.53 -20.93 7.00
CA ARG A 102 14.98 -22.29 7.16
C ARG A 102 13.71 -22.52 6.35
N LEU A 103 13.08 -21.49 5.78
CA LEU A 103 11.89 -21.66 4.96
C LEU A 103 12.24 -22.29 3.62
N GLU A 104 11.66 -23.44 3.32
CA GLU A 104 11.79 -24.13 2.04
C GLU A 104 10.52 -23.95 1.21
N ARG A 105 10.65 -23.88 -0.11
CA ARG A 105 9.50 -23.88 -1.01
C ARG A 105 8.94 -25.31 -1.15
N VAL A 106 7.63 -25.43 -1.29
CA VAL A 106 6.87 -26.70 -1.42
C VAL A 106 6.23 -26.89 -2.79
#